data_AF-A0A843TU22-F1
#
_entry.id   AF-A0A843TU22-F1
#
_cell.length_a   1.000
_cell.length_b   1.000
_cell.length_c   1.000
_cell.angle_alpha   90.00
_cell.angle_beta   90.00
_cell.angle_gamma   90.00
#
_symmetry.space_group_name_H-M   'P 1'
#
loop_
_entity.id
_entity.type
_entity.pdbx_description
1 polymer ?
#
loop_
_entity_poly.entity_id
_entity_poly.type
_entity_poly.pdbx_seq_one_letter_code
_entity_poly.pdbx_strand_id
1 'polypeptide(L)' 'MEMWEKIRITYEGSDKVKETRIDILVTQYERFQIQSGETITQMFSRFTDITNGLAGLGKNYEM' A
#
# COMPACT_ATOMS: atom_id res chain seq x y z
N MET A 1 -26.55 -0.53 9.31
CA MET A 1 -25.65 -0.82 8.16
C MET A 1 -25.11 0.45 7.49
N GLU A 2 -25.61 1.64 7.81
CA GLU A 2 -25.14 2.90 7.18
C GLU A 2 -23.75 3.38 7.65
N MET A 3 -23.28 2.99 8.84
CA MET A 3 -21.98 3.45 9.35
C MET A 3 -20.79 2.84 8.62
N TRP A 4 -20.87 1.56 8.27
CA TRP A 4 -19.86 0.88 7.45
C TRP A 4 -19.86 1.40 6.00
N GLU A 5 -21.05 1.74 5.48
CA GLU A 5 -21.17 2.34 4.16
C GLU A 5 -20.61 3.77 4.12
N LYS A 6 -20.80 4.56 5.18
CA LYS A 6 -20.18 5.89 5.30
C LYS A 6 -18.66 5.79 5.46
N ILE A 7 -18.14 4.84 6.23
CA ILE A 7 -16.70 4.58 6.34
C ILE A 7 -16.14 4.16 4.98
N ARG A 8 -16.82 3.26 4.26
CA ARG A 8 -16.44 2.82 2.91
C ARG A 8 -16.46 3.95 1.88
N ILE A 9 -17.51 4.78 1.87
CA ILE A 9 -17.61 5.97 1.01
C ILE A 9 -16.53 7.00 1.37
N THR A 10 -16.13 7.12 2.63
CA THR A 10 -14.98 7.97 3.04
C THR A 10 -13.64 7.34 2.64
N TYR A 11 -13.56 6.00 2.55
CA TYR A 11 -12.34 5.23 2.26
C TYR A 11 -12.11 4.99 0.76
N GLU A 12 -13.15 5.04 -0.08
CA GLU A 12 -13.07 4.87 -1.54
C GLU A 12 -13.37 6.17 -2.32
N GLY A 13 -13.84 7.24 -1.67
CA GLY A 13 -14.58 8.33 -2.33
C GLY A 13 -13.92 9.71 -2.48
N SER A 14 -12.61 9.90 -2.41
CA SER A 14 -12.01 11.11 -3.00
C SER A 14 -10.63 10.82 -3.53
N ASP A 15 -10.22 11.42 -4.65
CA ASP A 15 -8.86 11.29 -5.21
C ASP A 15 -7.78 11.46 -4.15
N LYS A 16 -8.05 12.29 -3.14
CA LYS A 16 -7.20 12.50 -1.96
C LYS A 16 -6.91 11.22 -1.15
N VAL A 17 -7.84 10.28 -1.07
CA VAL A 17 -7.63 9.00 -0.37
C VAL A 17 -6.75 8.06 -1.21
N LYS A 18 -6.91 8.07 -2.54
CA LYS A 18 -6.01 7.36 -3.44
C LYS A 18 -4.60 7.95 -3.38
N GLU A 19 -4.47 9.27 -3.42
CA GLU A 19 -3.19 9.98 -3.26
C GLU A 19 -2.54 9.67 -1.91
N THR A 20 -3.29 9.77 -0.80
CA THR A 20 -2.79 9.43 0.53
C THR A 20 -2.30 7.98 0.61
N ARG A 21 -3.03 7.04 -0.02
CA ARG A 21 -2.65 5.63 -0.07
C ARG A 21 -1.38 5.42 -0.90
N ILE A 22 -1.23 6.12 -2.02
CA ILE A 22 -0.01 6.14 -2.82
C ILE A 22 1.16 6.66 -1.98
N ASP A 23 1.00 7.80 -1.31
CA ASP A 23 2.06 8.42 -0.48
C ASP A 23 2.51 7.49 0.66
N ILE A 24 1.56 6.82 1.32
CA ILE A 24 1.85 5.83 2.36
C ILE A 24 2.67 4.66 1.78
N LEU A 25 2.24 4.12 0.64
CA LEU A 25 2.91 2.98 0.02
C LEU A 25 4.30 3.35 -0.54
N VAL A 26 4.44 4.55 -1.13
CA VAL A 26 5.74 5.10 -1.57
C VAL A 26 6.68 5.26 -0.37
N THR A 27 6.21 5.83 0.73
CA THR A 27 7.01 5.96 1.95
C THR A 27 7.45 4.60 2.50
N GLN A 28 6.57 3.58 2.45
CA GLN A 28 6.91 2.22 2.85
C GLN A 28 7.93 1.57 1.92
N TYR A 29 7.81 1.82 0.60
CA TYR A 29 8.75 1.35 -0.41
C TYR A 29 10.14 1.99 -0.23
N GLU A 30 10.22 3.32 -0.09
CA GLU A 30 11.49 4.05 0.09
C GLU A 30 12.21 3.69 1.39
N ARG A 31 11.44 3.39 2.45
CA ARG A 31 11.98 2.99 3.76
C ARG A 31 12.05 1.46 3.91
N PHE A 32 11.81 0.71 2.84
CA PHE A 32 11.76 -0.74 2.93
C PHE A 32 13.11 -1.30 3.32
N GLN A 33 13.12 -2.06 4.42
CA GLN A 33 14.31 -2.73 4.94
C GLN A 33 13.92 -4.13 5.41
N ILE A 34 14.87 -5.06 5.28
CA ILE A 34 14.78 -6.38 5.90
C ILE A 34 14.77 -6.19 7.42
N GLN A 35 13.81 -6.81 8.09
CA GLN A 35 13.76 -6.81 9.54
C GLN A 35 14.70 -7.87 10.13
N SER A 36 15.24 -7.62 11.33
CA SER A 36 16.07 -8.62 12.00
C SER A 36 15.25 -9.87 12.31
N GLY A 37 15.75 -11.05 11.91
CA GLY A 37 15.06 -12.32 12.07
C GLY A 37 13.99 -12.63 11.01
N GLU A 38 13.82 -11.75 10.02
CA GLU A 38 12.92 -11.98 8.90
C GLU A 38 13.57 -12.90 7.85
N THR A 39 12.81 -13.89 7.37
CA THR A 39 13.25 -14.75 6.27
C THR A 39 13.14 -14.04 4.92
N ILE A 40 13.95 -14.46 3.95
CA ILE A 40 13.91 -13.91 2.58
C ILE A 40 12.50 -14.01 1.98
N THR A 41 11.79 -15.12 2.22
CA THR A 41 10.42 -15.30 1.72
C THR A 41 9.42 -14.32 2.36
N GLN A 42 9.54 -14.06 3.66
CA GLN A 42 8.70 -13.06 4.35
C GLN A 42 8.97 -11.65 3.84
N MET A 43 10.26 -11.30 3.66
CA MET A 43 10.64 -10.03 3.08
C MET A 43 10.05 -9.88 1.67
N PHE A 44 10.20 -10.90 0.84
CA PHE A 44 9.73 -10.86 -0.54
C PHE A 44 8.21 -10.74 -0.63
N SER A 45 7.47 -11.39 0.29
CA SER A 45 6.02 -11.23 0.40
C SER A 45 5.65 -9.78 0.72
N ARG A 46 6.25 -9.17 1.75
CA ARG A 46 5.96 -7.77 2.11
C ARG A 46 6.30 -6.80 0.99
N PHE A 47 7.43 -7.02 0.32
CA PHE A 47 7.84 -6.21 -0.82
C PHE A 47 6.82 -6.32 -1.97
N THR A 48 6.40 -7.55 -2.28
CA THR A 48 5.39 -7.84 -3.31
C THR A 48 4.04 -7.21 -2.97
N ASP A 49 3.64 -7.20 -1.70
CA ASP A 49 2.39 -6.55 -1.26
C ASP A 49 2.43 -5.03 -1.48
N ILE A 50 3.57 -4.38 -1.23
CA ILE A 50 3.76 -2.95 -1.47
C ILE A 50 3.74 -2.62 -2.96
N THR A 51 4.48 -3.37 -3.78
CA THR A 51 4.54 -3.13 -5.24
C THR A 51 3.20 -3.41 -5.92
N ASN A 52 2.50 -4.48 -5.53
CA ASN A 52 1.15 -4.77 -6.02
C ASN A 52 0.14 -3.70 -5.59
N GLY A 53 0.26 -3.18 -4.37
CA GLY A 53 -0.56 -2.06 -3.89
C GLY A 53 -0.38 -0.79 -4.70
N LEU A 54 0.86 -0.46 -5.07
CA LEU A 54 1.19 0.68 -5.93
C LEU A 54 0.71 0.47 -7.37
N ALA A 55 0.92 -0.72 -7.93
CA ALA A 55 0.48 -1.08 -9.28
C ALA A 55 -1.05 -1.01 -9.41
N GLY A 56 -1.79 -1.50 -8.40
CA GLY A 56 -3.25 -1.40 -8.34
C GLY A 56 -3.78 0.05 -8.27
N LEU A 57 -2.93 1.01 -7.91
CA LEU A 57 -3.23 2.44 -7.88
C LEU A 57 -2.67 3.21 -9.08
N GLY A 58 -2.08 2.52 -10.07
CA GLY A 58 -1.54 3.12 -11.29
C GLY A 58 -0.11 3.65 -11.17
N LYS A 59 0.60 3.36 -10.07
CA LYS A 59 2.03 3.64 -9.90
C LYS A 59 2.82 2.35 -10.09
N ASN A 60 3.32 2.13 -11.30
CA ASN A 60 4.23 1.02 -11.56
C ASN A 60 5.64 1.44 -11.18
N TYR A 61 6.19 0.81 -10.14
CA TYR A 61 7.61 0.83 -9.88
C TYR A 61 8.20 -0.43 -10.50
N GLU A 62 9.01 -0.24 -11.53
CA GLU A 62 9.78 -1.34 -12.13
C GLU A 62 10.88 -1.77 -11.14
N MET A 63 11.13 -3.08 -11.07
CA MET A 63 12.26 -3.67 -10.33
C MET A 63 13.58 -3.40 -11.03
#